data_AF-A0AA43CK14-F1
#
_entry.id   AF-A0AA43CK14-F1
#
_cell.length_a   1.000
_cell.length_b   1.000
_cell.length_c   1.000
_cell.angle_alpha   90.00
_cell.angle_beta   90.00
_cell.angle_gamma   90.00
#
_symmetry.space_group_name_H-M   'P 1'
#
loop_
_entity.id
_entity.type
_entity.pdbx_description
1 polymer ?
#
loop_
_entity_poly.entity_id
_entity_poly.type
_entity_poly.pdbx_seq_one_letter_code
_entity_poly.pdbx_strand_id
1 'polypeptide(L)'
;MSKDSVLIILLVCLVVPVSVTAQSDPLPDRTHIAVGVENPIMFNLQSVIDGCCVDIRGNIDGDPLDQIDISDLVYLVDYMFSGGPEPPCIDETDVDASGGIDISDLVYVVDYMFTGGPPPGACPSLISIVGLQPDDDTVNGTANVLDTTQFQVVLWAKTNQWYVQPTVADPYTHIQGDGSWSNYTHPWDRIVALLVDSSYLPESIRDYHPSLDSGVIGWDEYPGKSIRFVNWSNFCWQVKTGDLVGPGPNYFSDDTANVWIDQQGRMHLKIDSRDSKWYCAELVLDHSLGYGVYSFKLDSRVDSLDFNTILGCFVYETTNQEFDIEFSQRLANPFNAQFVIQPWYTSGNIEFFNMPNSTQTSHSWEWRSDSIVFQSWNGHADTPTPTTLIHTWTYTGEDITIPGGERMRFNLYLYGGDAPTQGTGDEVIITSFEYSE
;
A
#
# COMPACT_ATOMS: atom_id res chain seq x y z
N MET A 1 -17.97 37.01 -3.49
CA MET A 1 -18.24 36.03 -2.43
C MET A 1 -18.12 34.67 -3.09
N SER A 2 -16.93 34.08 -3.05
CA SER A 2 -16.68 32.73 -3.53
C SER A 2 -17.15 31.73 -2.47
N LYS A 3 -17.65 30.60 -2.93
CA LYS A 3 -17.61 29.34 -2.21
C LYS A 3 -17.16 28.32 -3.25
N ASP A 4 -15.87 28.02 -3.20
CA ASP A 4 -15.25 26.95 -3.97
C ASP A 4 -15.69 25.62 -3.35
N SER A 5 -16.28 24.77 -4.18
CA SER A 5 -16.63 23.39 -3.83
C SER A 5 -15.33 22.58 -3.78
N VAL A 6 -15.07 21.99 -2.61
CA VAL A 6 -13.96 21.04 -2.40
C VAL A 6 -14.37 19.72 -3.05
N LEU A 7 -13.77 19.43 -4.20
CA LEU A 7 -13.83 18.12 -4.85
C LEU A 7 -12.79 17.22 -4.16
N ILE A 8 -13.25 16.35 -3.26
CA ILE A 8 -12.41 15.28 -2.69
C ILE A 8 -12.36 14.17 -3.74
N ILE A 9 -11.30 14.16 -4.55
CA ILE A 9 -11.00 13.03 -5.43
C ILE A 9 -10.25 11.99 -4.60
N LEU A 10 -10.94 10.95 -4.11
CA LEU A 10 -10.27 9.69 -3.76
C LEU A 10 -9.91 9.00 -5.08
N LEU A 11 -8.68 9.19 -5.55
CA LEU A 11 -8.13 8.41 -6.65
C LEU A 11 -7.53 7.13 -6.05
N VAL A 12 -8.32 6.07 -5.92
CA VAL A 12 -7.80 4.74 -5.59
C VAL A 12 -7.05 4.23 -6.82
N CYS A 13 -5.84 3.72 -6.61
CA CYS A 13 -4.93 3.24 -7.64
C CYS A 13 -5.55 2.09 -8.45
N LEU A 14 -6.07 2.38 -9.65
CA LEU A 14 -6.56 1.35 -10.57
C LEU A 14 -5.38 0.56 -11.13
N VAL A 15 -5.37 -0.76 -10.88
CA VAL A 15 -4.47 -1.71 -11.52
C VAL A 15 -4.77 -1.73 -13.02
N VAL A 16 -3.81 -1.33 -13.85
CA VAL A 16 -3.96 -1.39 -15.32
C VAL A 16 -3.65 -2.83 -15.76
N PRO A 17 -4.55 -3.54 -16.46
CA PRO A 17 -4.28 -4.89 -16.92
C PRO A 17 -3.21 -4.89 -18.03
N VAL A 18 -2.16 -5.69 -17.83
CA VAL A 18 -1.15 -5.98 -18.84
C VAL A 18 -1.81 -6.70 -20.02
N SER A 19 -1.70 -6.10 -21.21
CA SER A 19 -2.25 -6.67 -22.44
C SER A 19 -1.37 -7.81 -22.95
N VAL A 20 -1.77 -9.07 -22.73
CA VAL A 20 -1.13 -10.22 -23.38
C VAL A 20 -1.66 -10.32 -24.82
N THR A 21 -0.78 -10.12 -25.80
CA THR A 21 -1.11 -10.34 -27.22
C THR A 21 -1.05 -11.83 -27.51
N ALA A 22 -2.19 -12.45 -27.83
CA ALA A 22 -2.27 -13.84 -28.26
C ALA A 22 -1.69 -13.98 -29.68
N GLN A 23 -0.54 -14.65 -29.80
CA GLN A 23 -0.05 -15.16 -31.09
C GLN A 23 -0.68 -16.52 -31.37
N SER A 24 -1.35 -16.63 -32.52
CA SER A 24 -2.00 -17.83 -33.02
C SER A 24 -0.97 -18.82 -33.58
N ASP A 25 -0.78 -19.96 -32.91
CA ASP A 25 -0.13 -21.13 -33.50
C ASP A 25 -1.14 -22.27 -33.75
N PRO A 26 -1.06 -22.97 -34.89
CA PRO A 26 -2.07 -23.95 -35.29
C PRO A 26 -1.84 -25.33 -34.68
N LEU A 27 -2.93 -25.95 -34.23
CA LEU A 27 -2.99 -27.34 -33.79
C LEU A 27 -2.63 -28.32 -34.92
N PRO A 28 -2.01 -29.48 -34.60
CA PRO A 28 -2.22 -30.70 -35.36
C PRO A 28 -3.00 -31.76 -34.58
N ASP A 29 -3.91 -32.35 -35.33
CA ASP A 29 -4.78 -33.52 -35.14
C ASP A 29 -4.02 -34.81 -34.71
N ARG A 30 -4.53 -35.53 -33.68
CA ARG A 30 -5.07 -36.91 -33.81
C ARG A 30 -5.42 -37.59 -32.46
N THR A 31 -6.62 -38.17 -32.48
CA THR A 31 -7.31 -39.07 -31.54
C THR A 31 -6.52 -40.26 -30.98
N HIS A 32 -6.72 -40.59 -29.69
CA HIS A 32 -6.91 -41.96 -29.16
C HIS A 32 -7.74 -41.97 -27.85
N ILE A 33 -8.38 -43.11 -27.59
CA ILE A 33 -9.58 -43.36 -26.76
C ILE A 33 -9.29 -43.53 -25.25
N ALA A 34 -10.19 -42.94 -24.43
CA ALA A 34 -10.69 -43.22 -23.06
C ALA A 34 -9.89 -44.11 -22.08
N VAL A 35 -9.80 -43.70 -20.80
CA VAL A 35 -10.52 -44.23 -19.62
C VAL A 35 -10.30 -43.24 -18.45
N GLY A 36 -11.38 -42.90 -17.73
CA GLY A 36 -11.38 -41.85 -16.71
C GLY A 36 -10.64 -42.17 -15.41
N VAL A 37 -10.26 -41.10 -14.73
CA VAL A 37 -10.29 -40.96 -13.28
C VAL A 37 -10.74 -39.53 -13.02
N GLU A 38 -11.82 -39.37 -12.26
CA GLU A 38 -12.32 -38.08 -11.81
C GLU A 38 -11.25 -37.36 -10.98
N ASN A 39 -10.95 -36.11 -11.31
CA ASN A 39 -10.30 -35.15 -10.42
C ASN A 39 -11.09 -33.84 -10.53
N PRO A 40 -12.03 -33.55 -9.63
CA PRO A 40 -12.62 -32.23 -9.54
C PRO A 40 -11.67 -31.40 -8.68
N ILE A 41 -10.67 -30.78 -9.31
CA ILE A 41 -10.03 -29.61 -8.72
C ILE A 41 -10.11 -28.51 -9.76
N MET A 42 -11.34 -28.01 -9.95
CA MET A 42 -11.52 -26.66 -10.47
C MET A 42 -11.00 -25.74 -9.36
N PHE A 43 -9.78 -25.26 -9.55
CA PHE A 43 -9.21 -24.13 -8.83
C PHE A 43 -10.20 -22.98 -8.92
N ASN A 44 -10.86 -22.67 -7.81
CA ASN A 44 -11.70 -21.48 -7.67
C ASN A 44 -10.74 -20.31 -7.44
N LEU A 45 -10.36 -19.64 -8.52
CA LEU A 45 -9.52 -18.45 -8.49
C LEU A 45 -10.40 -17.25 -8.86
N GLN A 46 -11.31 -16.87 -7.96
CA GLN A 46 -12.00 -15.58 -7.98
C GLN A 46 -12.38 -15.20 -6.54
N SER A 47 -11.86 -14.04 -6.09
CA SER A 47 -12.26 -13.19 -4.95
C SER A 47 -12.45 -13.80 -3.56
N VAL A 48 -11.44 -13.64 -2.69
CA VAL A 48 -11.59 -13.61 -1.22
C VAL A 48 -11.83 -12.16 -0.78
N ILE A 49 -12.82 -11.50 -1.39
CA ILE A 49 -13.28 -10.18 -0.94
C ILE A 49 -14.71 -10.37 -0.45
N ASP A 50 -14.88 -10.43 0.87
CA ASP A 50 -16.14 -10.77 1.57
C ASP A 50 -17.00 -9.53 1.95
N GLY A 51 -16.91 -8.46 1.13
CA GLY A 51 -17.92 -7.42 1.10
C GLY A 51 -19.09 -7.85 0.21
N CYS A 52 -20.32 -7.44 0.53
CA CYS A 52 -21.43 -7.78 -0.38
C CYS A 52 -21.37 -7.01 -1.70
N CYS A 53 -20.69 -5.86 -1.72
CA CYS A 53 -20.47 -5.00 -2.87
C CYS A 53 -18.97 -4.85 -3.11
N VAL A 54 -18.51 -4.98 -4.36
CA VAL A 54 -17.09 -4.90 -4.74
C VAL A 54 -16.88 -3.79 -5.77
N ASP A 55 -15.89 -2.91 -5.52
CA ASP A 55 -15.51 -1.77 -6.37
C ASP A 55 -16.62 -0.74 -6.66
N ILE A 56 -17.61 -1.10 -7.49
CA ILE A 56 -18.72 -0.26 -7.91
C ILE A 56 -20.05 -1.00 -7.77
N ARG A 57 -21.12 -0.25 -7.52
CA ARG A 57 -22.47 -0.81 -7.45
C ARG A 57 -23.00 -1.24 -8.82
N GLY A 58 -24.05 -2.05 -8.82
CA GLY A 58 -24.87 -2.38 -9.98
C GLY A 58 -24.98 -3.86 -10.29
N ASN A 59 -24.32 -4.74 -9.55
CA ASN A 59 -24.51 -6.20 -9.60
C ASN A 59 -25.67 -6.63 -8.67
N ILE A 60 -26.88 -6.23 -9.06
CA ILE A 60 -28.09 -6.30 -8.26
C ILE A 60 -28.61 -7.74 -8.13
N ASP A 61 -28.39 -8.57 -9.15
CA ASP A 61 -28.81 -9.98 -9.09
C ASP A 61 -27.78 -10.90 -8.42
N GLY A 62 -26.58 -10.39 -8.13
CA GLY A 62 -25.50 -11.10 -7.46
C GLY A 62 -24.77 -12.08 -8.38
N ASP A 63 -24.58 -11.73 -9.67
CA ASP A 63 -23.73 -12.47 -10.60
C ASP A 63 -22.34 -12.70 -9.95
N PRO A 64 -21.87 -13.96 -9.82
CA PRO A 64 -20.55 -14.28 -9.28
C PRO A 64 -19.37 -13.68 -10.06
N LEU A 65 -19.58 -13.18 -11.28
CA LEU A 65 -18.58 -12.50 -12.11
C LEU A 65 -18.59 -10.98 -11.95
N ASP A 66 -19.48 -10.45 -11.11
CA ASP A 66 -19.59 -9.03 -10.81
C ASP A 66 -19.80 -8.14 -12.05
N GLN A 67 -20.66 -8.62 -12.95
CA GLN A 67 -20.98 -7.95 -14.20
C GLN A 67 -22.29 -7.19 -14.06
N ILE A 68 -22.28 -5.94 -14.51
CA ILE A 68 -23.49 -5.12 -14.64
C ILE A 68 -24.10 -5.39 -16.01
N ASP A 69 -25.20 -6.14 -16.05
CA ASP A 69 -25.90 -6.51 -17.26
C ASP A 69 -27.43 -6.35 -17.17
N ILE A 70 -28.15 -6.86 -18.19
CA ILE A 70 -29.60 -6.68 -18.29
C ILE A 70 -30.36 -7.40 -17.18
N SER A 71 -29.76 -8.44 -16.61
CA SER A 71 -30.31 -9.25 -15.53
C SER A 71 -30.43 -8.42 -14.26
N ASP A 72 -29.46 -7.55 -13.96
CA ASP A 72 -29.52 -6.58 -12.85
C ASP A 72 -30.68 -5.61 -12.98
N LEU A 73 -30.85 -5.05 -14.18
CA LEU A 73 -31.96 -4.14 -14.46
C LEU A 73 -33.32 -4.84 -14.28
N VAL A 74 -33.44 -6.08 -14.78
CA VAL A 74 -34.66 -6.88 -14.62
C VAL A 74 -34.91 -7.19 -13.14
N TYR A 75 -33.86 -7.56 -12.40
CA TYR A 75 -33.93 -7.86 -10.98
C TYR A 75 -34.39 -6.63 -10.17
N LEU A 76 -33.78 -5.47 -10.42
CA LEU A 76 -34.14 -4.21 -9.79
C LEU A 76 -35.61 -3.85 -10.05
N VAL A 77 -36.06 -3.97 -11.31
CA VAL A 77 -37.47 -3.74 -11.68
C VAL A 77 -38.39 -4.67 -10.89
N ASP A 78 -38.04 -5.96 -10.81
CA ASP A 78 -38.87 -6.95 -10.14
C ASP A 78 -38.92 -6.74 -8.62
N TYR A 79 -37.79 -6.41 -8.00
CA TYR A 79 -37.70 -6.05 -6.59
C TYR A 79 -38.55 -4.80 -6.27
N MET A 80 -38.37 -3.73 -7.04
CA MET A 80 -39.04 -2.45 -6.78
C MET A 80 -40.54 -2.46 -7.06
N PHE A 81 -40.99 -3.16 -8.11
CA PHE A 81 -42.36 -3.01 -8.64
C PHE A 81 -43.17 -4.30 -8.70
N SER A 82 -42.53 -5.47 -8.73
CA SER A 82 -43.19 -6.76 -8.93
C SER A 82 -43.26 -7.62 -7.66
N GLY A 83 -42.68 -7.16 -6.55
CA GLY A 83 -42.59 -7.95 -5.31
C GLY A 83 -41.64 -9.14 -5.44
N GLY A 84 -40.59 -8.98 -6.26
CA GLY A 84 -39.50 -9.93 -6.39
C GLY A 84 -38.71 -10.12 -5.08
N PRO A 85 -37.77 -11.08 -5.05
CA PRO A 85 -36.89 -11.29 -3.92
C PRO A 85 -36.05 -10.05 -3.60
N GLU A 86 -35.64 -9.93 -2.33
CA GLU A 86 -34.67 -8.92 -1.90
C GLU A 86 -33.30 -9.21 -2.57
N PRO A 87 -32.61 -8.17 -3.09
CA PRO A 87 -31.27 -8.32 -3.68
C PRO A 87 -30.30 -9.02 -2.74
N PRO A 88 -29.41 -9.91 -3.24
CA PRO A 88 -28.41 -10.58 -2.41
C PRO A 88 -27.49 -9.61 -1.66
N CYS A 89 -27.20 -8.45 -2.26
CA CYS A 89 -26.54 -7.33 -1.63
C CYS A 89 -27.36 -6.06 -1.85
N ILE A 90 -27.86 -5.47 -0.77
CA ILE A 90 -28.67 -4.24 -0.87
C ILE A 90 -27.81 -3.02 -1.28
N ASP A 91 -26.51 -3.03 -0.94
CA ASP A 91 -25.58 -1.95 -1.27
C ASP A 91 -25.36 -1.82 -2.78
N GLU A 92 -25.53 -2.90 -3.55
CA GLU A 92 -25.46 -2.92 -5.02
C GLU A 92 -26.66 -2.20 -5.67
N THR A 93 -27.73 -1.94 -4.92
CA THR A 93 -29.04 -1.52 -5.45
C THR A 93 -29.21 0.02 -5.48
N ASP A 94 -28.50 0.75 -4.63
CA ASP A 94 -28.40 2.23 -4.63
C ASP A 94 -27.31 2.68 -5.62
N VAL A 95 -27.52 2.37 -6.90
CA VAL A 95 -26.54 2.47 -7.99
C VAL A 95 -25.96 3.88 -8.12
N ASP A 96 -26.73 4.91 -7.77
CA ASP A 96 -26.27 6.30 -7.81
C ASP A 96 -25.61 6.80 -6.50
N ALA A 97 -25.57 5.95 -5.48
CA ALA A 97 -25.01 6.19 -4.14
C ALA A 97 -25.66 7.38 -3.43
N SER A 98 -26.96 7.61 -3.65
CA SER A 98 -27.71 8.70 -3.02
C SER A 98 -28.04 8.45 -1.55
N GLY A 99 -27.85 7.22 -1.06
CA GLY A 99 -28.18 6.77 0.28
C GLY A 99 -29.58 6.17 0.41
N GLY A 100 -30.20 5.78 -0.70
CA GLY A 100 -31.50 5.11 -0.71
C GLY A 100 -31.90 4.59 -2.08
N ILE A 101 -32.70 3.51 -2.11
CA ILE A 101 -33.14 2.88 -3.35
C ILE A 101 -34.41 3.55 -3.87
N ASP A 102 -34.34 4.18 -5.03
CA ASP A 102 -35.48 4.76 -5.72
C ASP A 102 -35.43 4.63 -7.26
N ILE A 103 -36.36 5.29 -7.97
CA ILE A 103 -36.45 5.17 -9.43
C ILE A 103 -35.21 5.74 -10.15
N SER A 104 -34.44 6.60 -9.49
CA SER A 104 -33.21 7.20 -10.00
C SER A 104 -32.13 6.14 -10.20
N ASP A 105 -32.04 5.12 -9.34
CA ASP A 105 -31.12 3.99 -9.49
C ASP A 105 -31.41 3.19 -10.75
N LEU A 106 -32.69 2.92 -11.01
CA LEU A 106 -33.12 2.22 -12.22
C LEU A 106 -32.76 3.03 -13.47
N VAL A 107 -33.00 4.35 -13.44
CA VAL A 107 -32.59 5.24 -14.53
C VAL A 107 -31.06 5.22 -14.69
N TYR A 108 -30.30 5.17 -13.60
CA TYR A 108 -28.85 5.11 -13.61
C TYR A 108 -28.32 3.85 -14.28
N VAL A 109 -28.85 2.67 -13.95
CA VAL A 109 -28.49 1.39 -14.60
C VAL A 109 -28.77 1.47 -16.10
N VAL A 110 -29.95 1.97 -16.48
CA VAL A 110 -30.32 2.13 -17.90
C VAL A 110 -29.35 3.09 -18.61
N ASP A 111 -29.03 4.22 -18.00
CA ASP A 111 -28.18 5.24 -18.61
C ASP A 111 -26.76 4.73 -18.78
N TYR A 112 -26.20 4.08 -17.75
CA TYR A 112 -24.88 3.46 -17.79
C TYR A 112 -24.80 2.40 -18.89
N MET A 113 -25.75 1.46 -18.93
CA MET A 113 -25.73 0.33 -19.87
C MET A 113 -25.99 0.72 -21.32
N PHE A 114 -26.94 1.63 -21.58
CA PHE A 114 -27.48 1.84 -22.92
C PHE A 114 -27.20 3.21 -23.51
N THR A 115 -26.84 4.20 -22.68
CA THR A 115 -26.70 5.59 -23.14
C THR A 115 -25.31 6.18 -22.91
N GLY A 116 -24.39 5.41 -22.29
CA GLY A 116 -23.04 5.87 -21.98
C GLY A 116 -23.01 6.86 -20.82
N GLY A 117 -23.90 6.68 -19.84
CA GLY A 117 -23.91 7.42 -18.59
C GLY A 117 -22.64 7.21 -17.74
N PRO A 118 -22.49 7.97 -16.64
CA PRO A 118 -21.39 7.78 -15.70
C PRO A 118 -21.37 6.35 -15.12
N PRO A 119 -20.20 5.84 -14.70
CA PRO A 119 -20.14 4.57 -13.97
C PRO A 119 -20.90 4.68 -12.64
N PRO A 120 -21.50 3.59 -12.15
CA PRO A 120 -22.15 3.53 -10.84
C PRO A 120 -21.28 3.99 -9.67
N GLY A 121 -21.93 4.35 -8.57
CA GLY A 121 -21.27 4.81 -7.36
C GLY A 121 -20.40 3.73 -6.71
N ALA A 122 -19.28 4.14 -6.11
CA ALA A 122 -18.34 3.23 -5.43
C ALA A 122 -18.93 2.58 -4.18
N CYS A 123 -18.71 1.28 -3.99
CA CYS A 123 -19.25 0.52 -2.85
C CYS A 123 -18.92 1.16 -1.49
N PRO A 124 -19.77 0.97 -0.46
CA PRO A 124 -19.45 1.40 0.89
C PRO A 124 -18.14 0.75 1.39
N SER A 125 -17.37 1.49 2.20
CA SER A 125 -16.19 0.92 2.87
C SER A 125 -16.58 -0.32 3.69
N LEU A 126 -15.76 -1.37 3.68
CA LEU A 126 -16.04 -2.62 4.40
C LEU A 126 -16.16 -2.44 5.92
N ILE A 127 -15.58 -1.38 6.47
CA ILE A 127 -15.68 -1.02 7.88
C ILE A 127 -15.70 0.51 8.02
N SER A 128 -16.38 1.01 9.05
CA SER A 128 -16.41 2.45 9.36
C SER A 128 -16.50 2.68 10.87
N ILE A 129 -15.76 3.67 11.37
CA ILE A 129 -15.90 4.24 12.71
C ILE A 129 -17.03 5.28 12.66
N VAL A 130 -18.00 5.17 13.56
CA VAL A 130 -19.21 5.99 13.55
C VAL A 130 -19.31 6.83 14.82
N GLY A 131 -19.47 8.13 14.64
CA GLY A 131 -19.85 9.06 15.71
C GLY A 131 -18.75 9.37 16.75
N LEU A 132 -17.54 8.85 16.58
CA LEU A 132 -16.44 9.04 17.52
C LEU A 132 -16.04 10.52 17.64
N GLN A 133 -15.80 10.99 18.86
CA GLN A 133 -15.25 12.30 19.19
C GLN A 133 -13.86 12.16 19.84
N PRO A 134 -13.03 13.22 19.86
CA PRO A 134 -11.77 13.18 20.59
C PRO A 134 -12.03 12.86 22.07
N ASP A 135 -11.14 12.07 22.66
CA ASP A 135 -11.17 11.61 24.06
C ASP A 135 -12.28 10.59 24.41
N ASP A 136 -13.13 10.19 23.46
CA ASP A 136 -14.10 9.11 23.70
C ASP A 136 -13.37 7.80 24.00
N ASP A 137 -13.81 7.09 25.03
CA ASP A 137 -13.21 5.82 25.46
C ASP A 137 -13.94 4.60 24.91
N THR A 138 -14.97 4.81 24.09
CA THR A 138 -15.76 3.77 23.45
C THR A 138 -15.85 4.07 21.96
N VAL A 139 -15.34 3.13 21.16
CA VAL A 139 -15.34 3.22 19.70
C VAL A 139 -16.46 2.36 19.16
N ASN A 140 -17.25 2.93 18.26
CA ASN A 140 -18.39 2.27 17.63
C ASN A 140 -18.22 2.33 16.12
N GLY A 141 -18.84 1.38 15.42
CA GLY A 141 -18.82 1.39 13.98
C GLY A 141 -19.73 0.36 13.32
N THR A 142 -19.59 0.26 12.02
CA THR A 142 -20.29 -0.70 11.17
C THR A 142 -19.30 -1.48 10.32
N ALA A 143 -19.62 -2.73 10.01
CA ALA A 143 -18.92 -3.57 9.05
C ALA A 143 -19.90 -4.04 7.98
N ASN A 144 -19.54 -3.84 6.71
CA ASN A 144 -20.36 -4.16 5.55
C ASN A 144 -19.84 -5.47 4.93
N VAL A 145 -20.17 -6.59 5.57
CA VAL A 145 -19.76 -7.95 5.19
C VAL A 145 -20.96 -8.89 5.10
N LEU A 146 -20.88 -9.89 4.21
CA LEU A 146 -21.97 -10.86 4.00
C LEU A 146 -22.18 -11.79 5.20
N ASP A 147 -21.10 -12.24 5.82
CA ASP A 147 -21.14 -13.15 6.98
C ASP A 147 -20.30 -12.58 8.13
N THR A 148 -20.97 -11.93 9.08
CA THR A 148 -20.32 -11.31 10.25
C THR A 148 -19.64 -12.32 11.17
N THR A 149 -19.88 -13.63 11.01
CA THR A 149 -19.24 -14.68 11.82
C THR A 149 -17.83 -15.04 11.33
N GLN A 150 -17.46 -14.64 10.11
CA GLN A 150 -16.15 -14.93 9.51
C GLN A 150 -15.11 -13.86 9.83
N PHE A 151 -15.55 -12.67 10.24
CA PHE A 151 -14.69 -11.52 10.48
C PHE A 151 -14.71 -11.08 11.93
N GLN A 152 -13.67 -10.37 12.32
CA GLN A 152 -13.61 -9.64 13.59
C GLN A 152 -13.13 -8.21 13.33
N VAL A 153 -13.35 -7.34 14.32
CA VAL A 153 -12.72 -6.02 14.34
C VAL A 153 -11.56 -6.01 15.30
N VAL A 154 -10.40 -5.49 14.89
CA VAL A 154 -9.28 -5.23 15.81
C VAL A 154 -9.03 -3.74 15.87
N LEU A 155 -9.02 -3.20 17.09
CA LEU A 155 -8.80 -1.78 17.34
C LEU A 155 -7.33 -1.54 17.69
N TRP A 156 -6.76 -0.45 17.20
CA TRP A 156 -5.41 -0.01 17.52
C TRP A 156 -5.42 1.46 17.94
N ALA A 157 -4.88 1.75 19.12
CA ALA A 157 -4.73 3.10 19.65
C ALA A 157 -3.31 3.62 19.41
N LYS A 158 -3.17 4.76 18.74
CA LYS A 158 -1.91 5.48 18.59
C LYS A 158 -1.74 6.47 19.72
N THR A 159 -0.59 6.39 20.38
CA THR A 159 -0.01 7.50 21.14
C THR A 159 1.42 7.71 20.63
N ASN A 160 2.44 7.22 21.33
CA ASN A 160 3.82 7.13 20.82
C ASN A 160 3.99 5.96 19.84
N GLN A 161 3.34 4.82 20.06
CA GLN A 161 3.28 3.65 19.17
C GLN A 161 1.82 3.23 18.97
N TRP A 162 1.55 2.30 18.06
CA TRP A 162 0.26 1.64 17.96
C TRP A 162 0.16 0.54 19.01
N TYR A 163 -0.91 0.54 19.79
CA TYR A 163 -1.20 -0.43 20.85
C TYR A 163 -2.52 -1.12 20.57
N VAL A 164 -2.52 -2.46 20.51
CA VAL A 164 -3.74 -3.23 20.29
C VAL A 164 -4.75 -3.01 21.42
N GLN A 165 -6.03 -2.88 21.06
CA GLN A 165 -7.14 -2.60 21.95
C GLN A 165 -8.20 -3.72 21.90
N PRO A 166 -9.00 -3.90 22.97
CA PRO A 166 -8.86 -3.24 24.26
C PRO A 166 -7.63 -3.74 25.05
N THR A 167 -7.25 -5.01 24.87
CA THR A 167 -6.09 -5.60 25.55
C THR A 167 -5.41 -6.66 24.69
N VAL A 168 -4.13 -6.92 24.95
CA VAL A 168 -3.38 -8.01 24.30
C VAL A 168 -4.01 -9.40 24.55
N ALA A 169 -4.67 -9.57 25.69
CA ALA A 169 -5.27 -10.85 26.06
C ALA A 169 -6.60 -11.13 25.34
N ASP A 170 -7.27 -10.08 24.87
CA ASP A 170 -8.56 -10.14 24.19
C ASP A 170 -8.66 -8.99 23.16
N PRO A 171 -7.99 -9.13 21.99
CA PRO A 171 -7.83 -8.05 21.02
C PRO A 171 -8.96 -7.98 19.98
N TYR A 172 -9.84 -8.96 19.95
CA TYR A 172 -10.89 -9.07 18.94
C TYR A 172 -12.21 -8.47 19.45
N THR A 173 -12.80 -7.64 18.61
CA THR A 173 -14.11 -7.02 18.81
C THR A 173 -15.12 -7.75 17.92
N HIS A 174 -16.18 -8.26 18.56
CA HIS A 174 -17.23 -8.99 17.89
C HIS A 174 -18.11 -8.07 17.02
N ILE A 175 -18.44 -8.52 15.82
CA ILE A 175 -19.40 -7.88 14.91
C ILE A 175 -20.77 -8.51 15.14
N GLN A 176 -21.78 -7.69 15.40
CA GLN A 176 -23.15 -8.15 15.59
C GLN A 176 -23.78 -8.60 14.26
N GLY A 177 -24.92 -9.30 14.33
CA GLY A 177 -25.61 -9.79 13.13
C GLY A 177 -26.11 -8.68 12.19
N ASP A 178 -26.21 -7.43 12.67
CA ASP A 178 -26.56 -6.25 11.88
C ASP A 178 -25.32 -5.47 11.37
N GLY A 179 -24.13 -6.05 11.51
CA GLY A 179 -22.87 -5.42 11.11
C GLY A 179 -22.34 -4.40 12.12
N SER A 180 -23.10 -4.06 13.18
CA SER A 180 -22.63 -3.10 14.18
C SER A 180 -21.58 -3.69 15.11
N TRP A 181 -20.58 -2.91 15.48
CA TRP A 181 -19.53 -3.30 16.42
C TRP A 181 -19.20 -2.16 17.38
N SER A 182 -18.74 -2.51 18.58
CA SER A 182 -18.39 -1.53 19.62
C SER A 182 -17.41 -2.14 20.61
N ASN A 183 -16.42 -1.36 21.06
CA ASN A 183 -15.56 -1.75 22.16
C ASN A 183 -14.95 -0.54 22.90
N TYR A 184 -14.47 -0.78 24.11
CA TYR A 184 -13.71 0.18 24.89
C TYR A 184 -12.27 0.32 24.35
N THR A 185 -11.69 1.51 24.50
CA THR A 185 -10.28 1.79 24.19
C THR A 185 -9.61 2.57 25.31
N HIS A 186 -8.32 2.31 25.51
CA HIS A 186 -7.44 3.17 26.31
C HIS A 186 -7.21 4.52 25.60
N PRO A 187 -6.74 5.57 26.30
CA PRO A 187 -6.51 6.89 25.71
C PRO A 187 -5.68 6.85 24.43
N TRP A 188 -6.07 7.67 23.46
CA TRP A 188 -5.54 7.64 22.11
C TRP A 188 -5.45 9.06 21.53
N ASP A 189 -4.45 9.27 20.68
CA ASP A 189 -4.39 10.43 19.76
C ASP A 189 -5.06 10.08 18.42
N ARG A 190 -4.98 8.80 18.01
CA ARG A 190 -5.67 8.23 16.84
C ARG A 190 -6.14 6.81 17.15
N ILE A 191 -7.25 6.39 16.53
CA ILE A 191 -7.79 5.04 16.56
C ILE A 191 -7.88 4.51 15.13
N VAL A 192 -7.41 3.28 14.91
CA VAL A 192 -7.71 2.51 13.70
C VAL A 192 -8.60 1.34 14.08
N ALA A 193 -9.64 1.10 13.27
CA ALA A 193 -10.43 -0.11 13.29
C ALA A 193 -10.10 -0.94 12.05
N LEU A 194 -9.60 -2.15 12.26
CA LEU A 194 -9.32 -3.11 11.20
C LEU A 194 -10.46 -4.11 11.13
N LEU A 195 -10.95 -4.40 9.93
CA LEU A 195 -11.72 -5.59 9.64
C LEU A 195 -10.73 -6.69 9.24
N VAL A 196 -10.79 -7.81 9.94
CA VAL A 196 -9.78 -8.87 9.80
C VAL A 196 -10.41 -10.24 9.62
N ASP A 197 -9.74 -11.08 8.83
CA ASP A 197 -10.08 -12.49 8.65
C ASP A 197 -9.46 -13.38 9.75
N SER A 198 -9.76 -14.68 9.68
CA SER A 198 -9.29 -15.67 10.67
C SER A 198 -7.77 -15.89 10.74
N SER A 199 -7.01 -15.40 9.76
CA SER A 199 -5.55 -15.51 9.71
C SER A 199 -4.84 -14.37 10.43
N TYR A 200 -5.53 -13.25 10.70
CA TYR A 200 -4.94 -12.10 11.36
C TYR A 200 -4.53 -12.43 12.80
N LEU A 201 -3.29 -12.10 13.15
CA LEU A 201 -2.73 -12.31 14.48
C LEU A 201 -2.17 -10.97 15.01
N PRO A 202 -2.92 -10.24 15.86
CA PRO A 202 -2.47 -8.97 16.38
C PRO A 202 -1.27 -9.15 17.31
N GLU A 203 -0.25 -8.32 17.09
CA GLU A 203 0.81 -8.13 18.07
C GLU A 203 0.36 -7.16 19.19
N SER A 204 1.20 -6.99 20.21
CA SER A 204 0.89 -6.06 21.30
C SER A 204 1.15 -4.59 20.93
N ILE A 205 2.23 -4.32 20.20
CA ILE A 205 2.69 -2.98 19.82
C ILE A 205 3.26 -2.97 18.41
N ARG A 206 3.11 -1.87 17.66
CA ARG A 206 3.75 -1.68 16.35
C ARG A 206 4.19 -0.23 16.10
N ASP A 207 5.24 -0.06 15.30
CA ASP A 207 5.81 1.23 14.90
C ASP A 207 5.29 1.77 13.56
N TYR A 208 4.50 0.97 12.84
CA TYR A 208 3.88 1.33 11.57
C TYR A 208 2.36 1.18 11.62
N HIS A 209 1.67 1.71 10.61
CA HIS A 209 0.21 1.70 10.55
C HIS A 209 -0.34 0.26 10.43
N PRO A 210 -1.21 -0.21 11.34
CA PRO A 210 -1.68 -1.60 11.39
C PRO A 210 -2.51 -2.06 10.19
N SER A 211 -3.00 -1.13 9.36
CA SER A 211 -3.79 -1.47 8.17
C SER A 211 -3.02 -2.24 7.09
N LEU A 212 -1.72 -2.43 7.27
CA LEU A 212 -0.80 -3.00 6.29
C LEU A 212 -0.44 -4.45 6.65
N ASP A 213 -1.03 -4.97 7.72
CA ASP A 213 -0.80 -6.30 8.23
C ASP A 213 -1.51 -7.36 7.38
N SER A 214 -0.92 -8.54 7.25
CA SER A 214 -1.57 -9.70 6.61
C SER A 214 -2.83 -10.11 7.39
N GLY A 215 -3.91 -10.42 6.67
CA GLY A 215 -5.22 -10.75 7.24
C GLY A 215 -6.12 -9.53 7.50
N VAL A 216 -5.64 -8.31 7.23
CA VAL A 216 -6.49 -7.10 7.18
C VAL A 216 -7.16 -7.02 5.83
N ILE A 217 -8.50 -6.97 5.83
CA ILE A 217 -9.30 -6.88 4.59
C ILE A 217 -9.94 -5.51 4.39
N GLY A 218 -10.02 -4.70 5.46
CA GLY A 218 -10.52 -3.33 5.41
C GLY A 218 -10.15 -2.57 6.67
N TRP A 219 -10.18 -1.25 6.64
CA TRP A 219 -9.92 -0.45 7.83
C TRP A 219 -10.56 0.94 7.73
N ASP A 220 -10.76 1.55 8.89
CA ASP A 220 -11.12 2.97 9.03
C ASP A 220 -10.36 3.59 10.20
N GLU A 221 -10.25 4.92 10.23
CA GLU A 221 -9.45 5.65 11.20
C GLU A 221 -10.09 6.95 11.69
N TYR A 222 -9.84 7.27 12.97
CA TYR A 222 -10.23 8.51 13.60
C TYR A 222 -9.09 9.18 14.40
N PRO A 223 -8.94 10.52 14.36
CA PRO A 223 -9.55 11.40 13.36
C PRO A 223 -9.05 10.99 11.97
N GLY A 224 -9.97 10.94 11.00
CA GLY A 224 -9.65 10.48 9.65
C GLY A 224 -8.46 11.28 9.09
N LYS A 225 -7.33 10.59 8.89
CA LYS A 225 -6.20 11.15 8.18
C LYS A 225 -6.24 10.58 6.78
N SER A 226 -6.47 11.44 5.78
CA SER A 226 -6.34 11.04 4.38
C SER A 226 -4.94 10.48 4.17
N ILE A 227 -4.81 9.18 3.93
CA ILE A 227 -3.55 8.61 3.50
C ILE A 227 -3.34 9.05 2.06
N ARG A 228 -2.22 9.73 1.81
CA ARG A 228 -1.86 10.15 0.47
C ARG A 228 -1.17 8.98 -0.25
N PHE A 229 -1.73 8.60 -1.39
CA PHE A 229 -1.09 7.71 -2.35
C PHE A 229 -0.61 8.46 -3.58
N VAL A 230 0.42 7.94 -4.24
CA VAL A 230 0.92 8.43 -5.53
C VAL A 230 1.17 7.26 -6.47
N ASN A 231 0.70 7.40 -7.71
CA ASN A 231 1.00 6.44 -8.79
C ASN A 231 2.29 6.88 -9.47
N TRP A 232 3.35 6.07 -9.36
CA TRP A 232 4.66 6.39 -9.90
C TRP A 232 5.39 5.13 -10.36
N SER A 233 6.00 5.21 -11.55
CA SER A 233 6.67 4.08 -12.23
C SER A 233 5.80 2.82 -12.39
N ASN A 234 4.50 2.98 -12.62
CA ASN A 234 3.49 1.90 -12.71
C ASN A 234 3.18 1.18 -11.38
N PHE A 235 3.60 1.74 -10.25
CA PHE A 235 3.28 1.23 -8.91
C PHE A 235 2.51 2.26 -8.10
N CYS A 236 1.75 1.79 -7.10
CA CYS A 236 1.06 2.63 -6.14
C CYS A 236 1.92 2.74 -4.86
N TRP A 237 2.16 3.96 -4.41
CA TRP A 237 3.01 4.23 -3.25
C TRP A 237 2.23 5.02 -2.20
N GLN A 238 2.27 4.53 -0.97
CA GLN A 238 1.84 5.29 0.19
C GLN A 238 2.91 6.33 0.55
N VAL A 239 2.49 7.56 0.81
CA VAL A 239 3.36 8.61 1.37
C VAL A 239 3.26 8.59 2.89
N LYS A 240 4.39 8.35 3.56
CA LYS A 240 4.45 8.30 5.02
C LYS A 240 4.25 9.67 5.64
N THR A 241 3.56 9.70 6.77
CA THR A 241 3.30 10.91 7.54
C THR A 241 3.23 10.58 9.03
N GLY A 242 3.83 11.41 9.89
CA GLY A 242 3.88 11.17 11.32
C GLY A 242 4.84 12.07 12.06
N ASP A 243 4.56 12.32 13.34
CA ASP A 243 5.39 13.14 14.22
C ASP A 243 6.24 12.25 15.12
N LEU A 244 7.55 12.47 15.15
CA LEU A 244 8.53 11.73 15.96
C LEU A 244 8.50 10.21 15.72
N VAL A 245 8.47 9.81 14.45
CA VAL A 245 8.42 8.42 14.01
C VAL A 245 9.72 7.99 13.34
N GLY A 246 9.98 6.67 13.36
CA GLY A 246 11.18 6.05 12.83
C GLY A 246 11.40 6.24 11.33
N PRO A 247 12.64 6.12 10.82
CA PRO A 247 13.89 5.93 11.59
C PRO A 247 14.24 7.15 12.45
N GLY A 248 14.70 6.92 13.69
CA GLY A 248 14.92 8.00 14.68
C GLY A 248 13.63 8.76 15.06
N PRO A 249 13.72 9.85 15.83
CA PRO A 249 12.58 10.69 16.15
C PRO A 249 12.35 11.76 15.06
N ASN A 250 11.98 11.34 13.84
CA ASN A 250 11.79 12.26 12.71
C ASN A 250 10.34 12.71 12.54
N TYR A 251 10.14 13.87 11.93
CA TYR A 251 8.83 14.29 11.43
C TYR A 251 8.75 13.93 9.95
N PHE A 252 7.80 13.07 9.56
CA PHE A 252 7.53 12.76 8.15
C PHE A 252 6.26 13.48 7.71
N SER A 253 6.26 14.02 6.49
CA SER A 253 5.11 14.72 5.92
C SER A 253 4.71 14.16 4.57
N ASP A 254 3.41 14.00 4.40
CA ASP A 254 2.72 13.67 3.15
C ASP A 254 2.37 14.90 2.30
N ASP A 255 2.90 16.08 2.62
CA ASP A 255 2.72 17.30 1.83
C ASP A 255 3.45 17.21 0.48
N THR A 256 2.90 17.86 -0.54
CA THR A 256 3.55 18.09 -1.84
C THR A 256 4.88 18.84 -1.74
N ALA A 257 5.15 19.54 -0.64
CA ALA A 257 6.44 20.15 -0.35
C ALA A 257 7.56 19.13 -0.05
N ASN A 258 7.20 17.92 0.38
CA ASN A 258 8.14 16.85 0.74
C ASN A 258 8.16 15.72 -0.28
N VAL A 259 7.00 15.38 -0.87
CA VAL A 259 6.86 14.30 -1.85
C VAL A 259 5.99 14.75 -3.02
N TRP A 260 6.55 14.78 -4.23
CA TRP A 260 5.79 15.08 -5.44
C TRP A 260 6.40 14.41 -6.68
N ILE A 261 5.59 14.32 -7.73
CA ILE A 261 6.03 13.90 -9.05
C ILE A 261 6.11 15.14 -9.93
N ASP A 262 7.25 15.38 -10.56
CA ASP A 262 7.41 16.54 -11.45
C ASP A 262 6.74 16.33 -12.82
N GLN A 263 6.83 17.36 -13.67
CA GLN A 263 6.26 17.32 -15.02
C GLN A 263 6.97 16.33 -15.96
N GLN A 264 8.13 15.80 -15.56
CA GLN A 264 8.86 14.76 -16.30
C GLN A 264 8.54 13.35 -15.76
N GLY A 265 7.67 13.22 -14.76
CA GLY A 265 7.33 11.93 -14.16
C GLY A 265 8.36 11.44 -13.14
N ARG A 266 9.27 12.30 -12.69
CA ARG A 266 10.29 11.94 -11.69
C ARG A 266 9.75 12.18 -10.29
N MET A 267 10.05 11.27 -9.38
CA MET A 267 9.69 11.38 -7.97
C MET A 267 10.71 12.23 -7.22
N HIS A 268 10.23 13.14 -6.38
CA HIS A 268 11.04 13.99 -5.53
C HIS A 268 10.77 13.68 -4.06
N LEU A 269 11.85 13.46 -3.31
CA LEU A 269 11.85 13.39 -1.85
C LEU A 269 12.65 14.57 -1.32
N LYS A 270 12.08 15.37 -0.43
CA LYS A 270 12.72 16.57 0.08
C LYS A 270 12.63 16.67 1.60
N ILE A 271 13.72 17.10 2.22
CA ILE A 271 13.75 17.59 3.59
C ILE A 271 13.46 19.10 3.56
N ASP A 272 12.43 19.53 4.27
CA ASP A 272 11.98 20.94 4.26
C ASP A 272 11.74 21.46 5.68
N SER A 273 12.05 22.74 5.93
CA SER A 273 11.83 23.37 7.23
C SER A 273 10.56 24.20 7.24
N ARG A 274 9.63 23.85 8.13
CA ARG A 274 8.33 24.52 8.28
C ARG A 274 7.98 24.59 9.76
N ASP A 275 7.47 25.73 10.22
CA ASP A 275 7.02 25.93 11.61
C ASP A 275 8.04 25.48 12.68
N SER A 276 9.32 25.78 12.45
CA SER A 276 10.45 25.40 13.32
C SER A 276 10.71 23.90 13.45
N LYS A 277 10.10 23.08 12.59
CA LYS A 277 10.35 21.65 12.42
C LYS A 277 11.06 21.37 11.10
N TRP A 278 11.74 20.24 11.03
CA TRP A 278 12.29 19.68 9.79
C TRP A 278 11.48 18.44 9.42
N TYR A 279 10.84 18.50 8.25
CA TYR A 279 10.02 17.42 7.71
C TYR A 279 10.82 16.61 6.70
N CYS A 280 10.81 15.30 6.90
CA CYS A 280 11.38 14.26 6.07
C CYS A 280 10.33 13.67 5.12
N ALA A 281 10.78 12.83 4.20
CA ALA A 281 9.95 12.21 3.17
C ALA A 281 10.16 10.68 3.16
N GLU A 282 9.09 9.91 2.97
CA GLU A 282 9.19 8.46 2.72
C GLU A 282 8.03 7.97 1.85
N LEU A 283 8.38 7.10 0.91
CA LEU A 283 7.47 6.32 0.08
C LEU A 283 7.53 4.87 0.52
N VAL A 284 6.36 4.24 0.59
CA VAL A 284 6.20 2.83 0.91
C VAL A 284 5.36 2.21 -0.18
N LEU A 285 5.90 1.20 -0.86
CA LEU A 285 5.14 0.42 -1.83
C LEU A 285 3.91 -0.18 -1.12
N ASP A 286 2.78 -0.24 -1.80
CA ASP A 286 1.52 -0.69 -1.19
C ASP A 286 1.46 -2.22 -0.99
N HIS A 287 2.29 -3.00 -1.68
CA HIS A 287 2.37 -4.45 -1.56
C HIS A 287 3.81 -5.00 -1.59
N SER A 288 3.96 -6.26 -1.18
CA SER A 288 5.20 -7.03 -1.33
C SER A 288 5.38 -7.48 -2.77
N LEU A 289 6.64 -7.45 -3.25
CA LEU A 289 7.01 -7.95 -4.58
C LEU A 289 7.79 -9.28 -4.49
N GLY A 290 8.34 -9.65 -3.33
CA GLY A 290 9.11 -10.89 -3.18
C GLY A 290 10.44 -10.94 -3.94
N TYR A 291 10.95 -12.16 -4.13
CA TYR A 291 12.19 -12.36 -4.87
C TYR A 291 12.12 -11.75 -6.28
N GLY A 292 13.24 -11.24 -6.77
CA GLY A 292 13.29 -10.56 -8.05
C GLY A 292 14.46 -9.60 -8.17
N VAL A 293 14.48 -8.88 -9.28
CA VAL A 293 15.41 -7.78 -9.52
C VAL A 293 14.66 -6.46 -9.33
N TYR A 294 15.13 -5.65 -8.39
CA TYR A 294 14.65 -4.30 -8.16
C TYR A 294 15.69 -3.35 -8.71
N SER A 295 15.26 -2.35 -9.45
CA SER A 295 16.17 -1.31 -9.95
C SER A 295 15.56 0.07 -9.86
N PHE A 296 16.38 1.07 -9.59
CA PHE A 296 15.97 2.45 -9.55
C PHE A 296 17.10 3.38 -9.99
N LYS A 297 16.72 4.55 -10.48
CA LYS A 297 17.62 5.50 -11.13
C LYS A 297 17.53 6.85 -10.43
N LEU A 298 18.65 7.39 -9.96
CA LEU A 298 18.74 8.68 -9.28
C LEU A 298 19.24 9.78 -10.23
N ASP A 299 18.71 10.99 -10.06
CA ASP A 299 19.19 12.20 -10.73
C ASP A 299 19.56 13.27 -9.68
N SER A 300 20.47 12.91 -8.77
CA SER A 300 20.86 13.70 -7.60
C SER A 300 22.26 13.39 -7.11
N ARG A 301 22.92 14.38 -6.49
CA ARG A 301 24.27 14.26 -5.93
C ARG A 301 24.24 13.60 -4.55
N VAL A 302 24.04 12.28 -4.53
CA VAL A 302 24.00 11.51 -3.27
C VAL A 302 25.34 11.43 -2.55
N ASP A 303 26.45 11.69 -3.25
CA ASP A 303 27.79 11.78 -2.62
C ASP A 303 27.96 13.02 -1.73
N SER A 304 27.10 14.04 -1.91
CA SER A 304 27.21 15.33 -1.24
C SER A 304 25.97 15.70 -0.41
N LEU A 305 25.19 14.72 0.05
CA LEU A 305 24.13 14.96 1.03
C LEU A 305 24.70 15.60 2.30
N ASP A 306 23.90 16.41 3.00
CA ASP A 306 24.26 16.98 4.29
C ASP A 306 24.67 15.87 5.26
N PHE A 307 25.60 16.20 6.17
CA PHE A 307 26.15 15.22 7.11
C PHE A 307 25.12 14.57 8.04
N ASN A 308 23.94 15.19 8.23
CA ASN A 308 22.86 14.58 9.00
C ASN A 308 21.80 13.89 8.12
N THR A 309 21.89 13.98 6.79
CA THR A 309 20.93 13.37 5.87
C THR A 309 21.29 11.92 5.56
N ILE A 310 20.25 11.07 5.44
CA ILE A 310 20.33 9.71 4.91
C ILE A 310 19.27 9.55 3.83
N LEU A 311 19.68 9.03 2.67
CA LEU A 311 18.77 8.42 1.69
C LEU A 311 18.83 6.90 1.87
N GLY A 312 17.75 6.29 2.32
CA GLY A 312 17.58 4.84 2.39
C GLY A 312 16.72 4.34 1.24
N CYS A 313 17.19 3.30 0.54
CA CYS A 313 16.46 2.59 -0.50
C CYS A 313 16.44 1.10 -0.12
N PHE A 314 15.30 0.57 0.28
CA PHE A 314 15.31 -0.64 1.09
C PHE A 314 14.04 -1.47 0.99
N VAL A 315 14.19 -2.76 1.25
CA VAL A 315 13.08 -3.69 1.45
C VAL A 315 12.93 -3.89 2.95
N TYR A 316 11.70 -3.74 3.49
CA TYR A 316 11.46 -3.83 4.93
C TYR A 316 10.16 -4.53 5.28
N GLU A 317 10.24 -5.50 6.18
CA GLU A 317 9.11 -6.06 6.93
C GLU A 317 9.24 -5.80 8.43
N THR A 318 10.42 -6.13 9.00
CA THR A 318 10.75 -5.98 10.42
C THR A 318 12.22 -5.61 10.57
N THR A 319 12.67 -5.27 11.78
CA THR A 319 14.07 -4.86 12.04
C THR A 319 15.13 -5.92 11.75
N ASN A 320 14.76 -7.19 11.55
CA ASN A 320 15.66 -8.27 11.15
C ASN A 320 15.31 -8.83 9.76
N GLN A 321 14.32 -8.24 9.08
CA GLN A 321 13.88 -8.62 7.74
C GLN A 321 13.94 -7.36 6.88
N GLU A 322 15.16 -6.90 6.66
CA GLU A 322 15.46 -5.66 5.94
C GLU A 322 16.82 -5.76 5.26
N PHE A 323 16.92 -5.15 4.08
CA PHE A 323 18.20 -4.90 3.42
C PHE A 323 18.12 -3.62 2.58
N ASP A 324 19.26 -2.97 2.43
CA ASP A 324 19.32 -1.55 2.08
C ASP A 324 20.46 -1.22 1.11
N ILE A 325 20.21 -0.19 0.31
CA ILE A 325 21.26 0.71 -0.18
C ILE A 325 21.06 2.05 0.55
N GLU A 326 22.03 2.44 1.36
CA GLU A 326 22.01 3.70 2.10
C GLU A 326 23.10 4.66 1.61
N PHE A 327 22.71 5.90 1.33
CA PHE A 327 23.63 6.99 1.00
C PHE A 327 23.69 7.97 2.17
N SER A 328 24.81 7.98 2.87
CA SER A 328 25.06 8.87 4.00
C SER A 328 26.54 8.91 4.36
N GLN A 329 27.08 10.12 4.48
CA GLN A 329 28.40 10.32 5.11
C GLN A 329 28.38 9.98 6.60
N ARG A 330 27.21 10.07 7.26
CA ARG A 330 27.07 9.80 8.69
C ARG A 330 27.19 8.32 9.01
N LEU A 331 26.47 7.50 8.26
CA LEU A 331 26.40 6.06 8.49
C LEU A 331 27.64 5.34 7.93
N ALA A 332 28.19 5.83 6.80
CA ALA A 332 29.23 5.13 6.06
C ALA A 332 30.67 5.64 6.30
N ASN A 333 30.90 6.63 7.18
CA ASN A 333 32.21 7.27 7.36
C ASN A 333 33.39 6.27 7.51
N PRO A 334 34.50 6.40 6.77
CA PRO A 334 34.90 7.52 5.89
C PRO A 334 34.34 7.47 4.46
N PHE A 335 33.47 6.51 4.16
CA PHE A 335 32.74 6.43 2.91
C PHE A 335 31.47 7.29 2.94
N ASN A 336 30.68 7.25 1.87
CA ASN A 336 29.41 7.98 1.77
C ASN A 336 28.22 7.09 1.37
N ALA A 337 28.42 5.78 1.20
CA ALA A 337 27.36 4.83 0.94
C ALA A 337 27.67 3.44 1.50
N GLN A 338 26.63 2.64 1.69
CA GLN A 338 26.74 1.25 2.13
C GLN A 338 25.61 0.38 1.56
N PHE A 339 25.91 -0.89 1.36
CA PHE A 339 24.91 -1.95 1.26
C PHE A 339 24.78 -2.62 2.63
N VAL A 340 23.55 -2.89 3.07
CA VAL A 340 23.29 -3.41 4.42
C VAL A 340 22.31 -4.57 4.35
N ILE A 341 22.57 -5.58 5.18
CA ILE A 341 21.63 -6.64 5.55
C ILE A 341 21.34 -6.47 7.04
N GLN A 342 20.08 -6.43 7.46
CA GLN A 342 19.77 -6.44 8.88
C GLN A 342 19.89 -7.87 9.46
N PRO A 343 20.39 -8.04 10.69
CA PRO A 343 20.87 -7.00 11.59
C PRO A 343 22.28 -6.48 11.22
N TRP A 344 22.43 -5.17 11.12
CA TRP A 344 23.66 -4.49 10.67
C TRP A 344 24.91 -4.79 11.52
N TYR A 345 24.73 -5.14 12.80
CA TYR A 345 25.83 -5.43 13.71
C TYR A 345 26.43 -6.84 13.54
N THR A 346 25.81 -7.70 12.72
CA THR A 346 26.39 -8.99 12.35
C THR A 346 27.59 -8.78 11.43
N SER A 347 28.70 -9.42 11.77
CA SER A 347 29.93 -9.32 10.98
C SER A 347 29.70 -9.83 9.56
N GLY A 348 29.95 -8.98 8.56
CA GLY A 348 29.76 -9.30 7.15
C GLY A 348 28.42 -8.86 6.56
N ASN A 349 27.56 -8.20 7.35
CA ASN A 349 26.26 -7.70 6.87
C ASN A 349 26.31 -6.25 6.33
N ILE A 350 27.50 -5.62 6.31
CA ILE A 350 27.68 -4.28 5.75
C ILE A 350 28.84 -4.28 4.76
N GLU A 351 28.61 -3.66 3.61
CA GLU A 351 29.63 -3.36 2.60
C GLU A 351 29.65 -1.85 2.31
N PHE A 352 30.73 -1.18 2.72
CA PHE A 352 30.90 0.27 2.51
C PHE A 352 31.55 0.59 1.16
N PHE A 353 31.10 1.68 0.51
CA PHE A 353 31.67 2.13 -0.76
C PHE A 353 31.49 3.64 -1.00
N ASN A 354 32.19 4.18 -2.00
CA ASN A 354 32.10 5.60 -2.35
C ASN A 354 31.28 5.82 -3.62
N MET A 355 30.21 6.60 -3.49
CA MET A 355 29.56 7.23 -4.63
C MET A 355 30.42 8.33 -5.22
N PRO A 356 30.53 8.40 -6.56
CA PRO A 356 31.26 9.45 -7.24
C PRO A 356 30.47 10.76 -7.25
N ASN A 357 31.15 11.85 -7.58
CA ASN A 357 30.50 13.11 -7.95
C ASN A 357 29.77 12.95 -9.30
N SER A 358 28.57 12.39 -9.25
CA SER A 358 27.67 12.20 -10.38
C SER A 358 26.23 12.46 -9.94
N THR A 359 25.45 13.07 -10.81
CA THR A 359 24.01 13.21 -10.60
C THR A 359 23.25 12.00 -11.09
N GLN A 360 23.68 11.38 -12.19
CA GLN A 360 22.98 10.25 -12.79
C GLN A 360 23.63 8.94 -12.36
N THR A 361 22.93 8.20 -11.52
CA THR A 361 23.36 6.87 -11.08
C THR A 361 22.18 5.92 -11.10
N SER A 362 22.47 4.64 -11.22
CA SER A 362 21.49 3.57 -11.19
C SER A 362 21.93 2.53 -10.18
N HIS A 363 20.94 1.89 -9.58
CA HIS A 363 21.12 1.00 -8.45
C HIS A 363 20.18 -0.18 -8.62
N SER A 364 20.63 -1.35 -8.18
CA SER A 364 19.79 -2.54 -8.17
C SER A 364 20.19 -3.50 -7.07
N TRP A 365 19.27 -4.40 -6.77
CA TRP A 365 19.59 -5.69 -6.19
C TRP A 365 18.85 -6.80 -6.91
N GLU A 366 19.54 -7.92 -7.10
CA GLU A 366 18.91 -9.19 -7.43
C GLU A 366 18.78 -10.01 -6.14
N TRP A 367 17.54 -10.23 -5.70
CA TRP A 367 17.22 -10.98 -4.49
C TRP A 367 16.68 -12.35 -4.84
N ARG A 368 17.41 -13.38 -4.39
CA ARG A 368 17.07 -14.80 -4.53
C ARG A 368 17.08 -15.46 -3.16
N SER A 369 16.60 -16.70 -3.09
CA SER A 369 16.53 -17.45 -1.83
C SER A 369 17.89 -17.78 -1.21
N ASP A 370 18.97 -17.73 -1.99
CA ASP A 370 20.33 -18.09 -1.58
C ASP A 370 21.34 -16.96 -1.69
N SER A 371 20.94 -15.81 -2.25
CA SER A 371 21.83 -14.67 -2.46
C SER A 371 21.10 -13.34 -2.66
N ILE A 372 21.79 -12.25 -2.32
CA ILE A 372 21.42 -10.90 -2.73
C ILE A 372 22.63 -10.26 -3.43
N VAL A 373 22.44 -9.81 -4.67
CA VAL A 373 23.48 -9.16 -5.47
C VAL A 373 23.16 -7.68 -5.63
N PHE A 374 23.86 -6.84 -4.89
CA PHE A 374 23.76 -5.38 -5.00
C PHE A 374 24.67 -4.84 -6.11
N GLN A 375 24.18 -3.85 -6.84
CA GLN A 375 24.97 -3.11 -7.83
C GLN A 375 24.63 -1.62 -7.78
N SER A 376 25.66 -0.80 -8.01
CA SER A 376 25.51 0.65 -8.23
C SER A 376 26.43 1.05 -9.38
N TRP A 377 25.92 1.86 -10.31
CA TRP A 377 26.69 2.28 -11.49
C TRP A 377 26.34 3.69 -11.96
N ASN A 378 27.28 4.27 -12.69
CA ASN A 378 27.17 5.62 -13.23
C ASN A 378 26.32 5.64 -14.51
N GLY A 379 25.46 6.65 -14.64
CA GLY A 379 24.49 6.81 -15.72
C GLY A 379 23.19 6.02 -15.51
N HIS A 380 22.30 6.11 -16.50
CA HIS A 380 20.94 5.52 -16.49
C HIS A 380 20.78 4.34 -17.45
N ALA A 381 21.89 3.74 -17.90
CA ALA A 381 21.83 2.47 -18.64
C ALA A 381 21.22 1.39 -17.75
N ASP A 382 20.43 0.48 -18.32
CA ASP A 382 19.69 -0.53 -17.53
C ASP A 382 20.59 -1.55 -16.85
N THR A 383 21.81 -1.75 -17.37
CA THR A 383 22.80 -2.67 -16.80
C THR A 383 24.18 -2.02 -16.75
N PRO A 384 25.01 -2.32 -15.73
CA PRO A 384 26.36 -1.82 -15.63
C PRO A 384 27.30 -2.42 -16.67
N THR A 385 28.31 -1.64 -17.06
CA THR A 385 29.51 -2.11 -17.78
C THR A 385 30.70 -2.06 -16.84
N PRO A 386 31.83 -2.72 -17.14
CA PRO A 386 33.04 -2.60 -16.31
C PRO A 386 33.52 -1.16 -16.11
N THR A 387 33.21 -0.24 -17.04
CA THR A 387 33.59 1.17 -16.95
C THR A 387 32.59 2.04 -16.20
N THR A 388 31.34 1.61 -16.07
CA THR A 388 30.29 2.37 -15.38
C THR A 388 30.01 1.85 -13.99
N LEU A 389 30.34 0.59 -13.69
CA LEU A 389 30.17 -0.01 -12.37
C LEU A 389 30.92 0.80 -11.31
N ILE A 390 30.19 1.25 -10.29
CA ILE A 390 30.73 1.95 -9.13
C ILE A 390 31.08 0.92 -8.06
N HIS A 391 30.12 0.07 -7.70
CA HIS A 391 30.32 -0.99 -6.70
C HIS A 391 29.37 -2.15 -6.93
N THR A 392 29.77 -3.34 -6.49
CA THR A 392 28.91 -4.53 -6.45
C THR A 392 29.27 -5.40 -5.26
N TRP A 393 28.27 -6.06 -4.70
CA TRP A 393 28.44 -6.95 -3.56
C TRP A 393 27.46 -8.11 -3.66
N THR A 394 27.94 -9.31 -3.36
CA THR A 394 27.12 -10.52 -3.30
C THR A 394 27.11 -11.01 -1.88
N TYR A 395 25.93 -10.98 -1.26
CA TYR A 395 25.69 -11.53 0.07
C TYR A 395 25.13 -12.95 -0.06
N THR A 396 25.75 -13.90 0.64
CA THR A 396 25.30 -15.31 0.73
C THR A 396 25.30 -15.78 2.20
N GLY A 397 25.12 -14.85 3.14
CA GLY A 397 25.11 -15.14 4.58
C GLY A 397 23.78 -15.73 5.05
N GLU A 398 23.66 -15.95 6.35
CA GLU A 398 22.48 -16.60 6.96
C GLU A 398 21.30 -15.64 7.15
N ASP A 399 21.51 -14.32 7.06
CA ASP A 399 20.49 -13.29 7.29
C ASP A 399 19.76 -12.86 6.00
N ILE A 400 19.71 -13.72 4.98
CA ILE A 400 18.92 -13.44 3.77
C ILE A 400 17.44 -13.44 4.15
N THR A 401 16.74 -12.36 3.83
CA THR A 401 15.33 -12.21 4.12
C THR A 401 14.47 -13.20 3.32
N ILE A 402 13.30 -13.52 3.87
CA ILE A 402 12.30 -14.39 3.23
C ILE A 402 11.10 -13.50 2.85
N PRO A 403 10.59 -13.58 1.61
CA PRO A 403 9.36 -12.87 1.23
C PRO A 403 8.15 -13.28 2.08
N GLY A 404 7.31 -12.31 2.42
CA GLY A 404 6.07 -12.51 3.15
C GLY A 404 5.21 -11.25 3.26
N GLY A 405 5.75 -10.19 3.84
CA GLY A 405 5.08 -8.90 4.02
C GLY A 405 5.98 -7.68 3.85
N GLU A 406 7.20 -7.90 3.36
CA GLU A 406 8.19 -6.89 3.10
C GLU A 406 7.76 -5.95 1.97
N ARG A 407 8.09 -4.66 2.09
CA ARG A 407 7.72 -3.67 1.08
C ARG A 407 8.91 -2.83 0.70
N MET A 408 9.01 -2.49 -0.59
CA MET A 408 10.01 -1.57 -1.10
C MET A 408 9.74 -0.16 -0.57
N ARG A 409 10.79 0.53 -0.14
CA ARG A 409 10.70 1.86 0.45
C ARG A 409 11.84 2.76 -0.02
N PHE A 410 11.52 4.04 -0.11
CA PHE A 410 12.50 5.11 -0.28
C PHE A 410 12.26 6.13 0.82
N ASN A 411 13.26 6.46 1.62
CA ASN A 411 13.18 7.54 2.60
C ASN A 411 14.33 8.54 2.44
N LEU A 412 14.05 9.80 2.78
CA LEU A 412 15.04 10.85 2.93
C LEU A 412 14.82 11.47 4.31
N TYR A 413 15.72 11.16 5.25
CA TYR A 413 15.52 11.47 6.66
C TYR A 413 16.77 12.00 7.35
N LEU A 414 16.59 12.49 8.59
CA LEU A 414 17.67 13.05 9.40
C LEU A 414 18.13 12.09 10.49
N TYR A 415 19.45 11.90 10.61
CA TYR A 415 20.05 11.10 11.66
C TYR A 415 19.65 11.65 13.04
N GLY A 416 18.94 10.84 13.84
CA GLY A 416 18.49 11.27 15.17
C GLY A 416 17.45 12.42 15.18
N GLY A 417 16.91 12.80 14.03
CA GLY A 417 16.06 13.99 13.90
C GLY A 417 16.83 15.32 13.98
N ASP A 418 18.17 15.28 13.93
CA ASP A 418 19.01 16.46 14.01
C ASP A 418 18.91 17.30 12.73
N ALA A 419 18.76 18.62 12.87
CA ALA A 419 18.69 19.53 11.73
C ALA A 419 19.90 19.41 10.79
N PRO A 420 19.75 19.64 9.47
CA PRO A 420 20.86 19.69 8.54
C PRO A 420 21.97 20.63 9.01
N THR A 421 23.23 20.19 8.91
CA THR A 421 24.40 20.95 9.38
C THR A 421 24.63 22.24 8.59
N GLN A 422 24.25 22.26 7.31
CA GLN A 422 24.30 23.46 6.47
C GLN A 422 23.10 24.41 6.67
N GLY A 423 22.09 24.02 7.46
CA GLY A 423 20.88 24.79 7.68
C GLY A 423 19.89 24.78 6.50
N THR A 424 20.13 23.93 5.49
CA THR A 424 19.25 23.70 4.33
C THR A 424 19.01 22.21 4.18
N GLY A 425 17.77 21.80 3.91
CA GLY A 425 17.43 20.40 3.67
C GLY A 425 17.78 19.97 2.25
N ASP A 426 18.15 18.69 2.11
CA ASP A 426 18.45 18.07 0.83
C ASP A 426 17.18 17.68 0.07
N GLU A 427 17.33 17.50 -1.24
CA GLU A 427 16.34 16.97 -2.15
C GLU A 427 16.97 15.85 -2.99
N VAL A 428 16.26 14.74 -3.12
CA VAL A 428 16.64 13.60 -3.95
C VAL A 428 15.56 13.36 -4.99
N ILE A 429 15.99 13.20 -6.24
CA ILE A 429 15.16 12.91 -7.40
C ILE A 429 15.39 11.46 -7.83
N ILE A 430 14.31 10.69 -7.85
CA ILE A 430 14.27 9.31 -8.33
C ILE A 430 13.50 9.31 -9.65
N THR A 431 14.15 8.90 -10.72
CA THR A 431 13.62 8.98 -12.09
C THR A 431 12.76 7.79 -12.48
N SER A 432 13.12 6.59 -12.02
CA SER A 432 12.32 5.38 -12.21
C SER A 432 12.54 4.38 -11.08
N PHE A 433 11.55 3.51 -10.93
CA PHE A 433 11.64 2.26 -10.21
C PHE A 433 11.09 1.14 -11.10
N GLU A 434 11.80 0.02 -11.20
CA GLU A 434 11.43 -1.12 -12.02
C GLU A 434 11.64 -2.41 -11.22
N TYR A 435 10.76 -3.39 -11.44
CA TYR A 435 10.82 -4.71 -10.84
C TYR A 435 10.61 -5.79 -11.91
N SER A 436 11.35 -6.90 -11.79
CA SER A 436 11.16 -8.11 -12.60
C SER A 436 11.41 -9.36 -11.79
N GLU A 437 10.50 -10.35 -11.90
CA GLU A 437 10.60 -11.67 -11.26
C GLU A 437 11.84 -12.48 -11.71
#